data_AF-A0A8J3I165-F1
#
_entry.id   AF-A0A8J3I165-F1
#
_cell.length_a   1.000
_cell.length_b   1.000
_cell.length_c   1.000
_cell.angle_alpha   90.00
_cell.angle_beta   90.00
_cell.angle_gamma   90.00
#
_symmetry.space_group_name_H-M   'P 1'
#
loop_
_entity.id
_entity.type
_entity.pdbx_description
1 polymer ?
#
loop_
_entity_poly.entity_id
_entity_poly.type
_entity_poly.pdbx_seq_one_letter_code
_entity_poly.pdbx_strand_id
1 'polypeptide(L)'
;MITHVETTPGPFSDGGVVSTIHEDLAEKELLPGQHLVDSGYVTVAILVETQSNDAVDLLGPTLKTHWYQAETGYDLTHFSIDWEAKTVTCPQGRPSSSWTEVEDAGKSLIKVKFSQSDCKVCPSHPLCTGTKRRTMTLHPKERTQALLAAHKREETEEFKQIYHHRAGIEGVHSQGIRTMGLRRSRYIGLRKTHLAHVAVAAAVNLVQLTHWLNGKAPEQTRLSPFKRVMKQAT
;
A
#
# COMPACT_ATOMS: atom_id res chain seq x y z
N MET A 1 20.68 -2.36 7.30
CA MET A 1 20.72 -3.37 8.37
C MET A 1 19.31 -3.85 8.64
N ILE A 2 19.11 -5.15 8.82
CA ILE A 2 17.84 -5.78 9.22
C ILE A 2 17.79 -5.84 10.74
N THR A 3 16.77 -5.25 11.34
CA THR A 3 16.59 -5.16 12.80
C THR A 3 15.44 -6.02 13.33
N HIS A 4 14.53 -6.44 12.46
CA HIS A 4 13.38 -7.26 12.79
C HIS A 4 13.14 -8.28 11.67
N VAL A 5 12.65 -9.46 12.04
CA VAL A 5 12.29 -10.54 11.11
C VAL A 5 10.96 -11.13 11.56
N GLU A 6 9.93 -10.90 10.77
CA GLU A 6 8.63 -11.55 10.97
C GLU A 6 8.50 -12.74 10.02
N THR A 7 7.87 -13.84 10.45
CA THR A 7 7.72 -15.04 9.62
C THR A 7 6.31 -15.55 9.70
N THR A 8 5.57 -15.34 8.61
CA THR A 8 4.16 -15.67 8.52
C THR A 8 3.90 -16.90 7.64
N PRO A 9 2.76 -17.58 7.83
CA PRO A 9 2.24 -18.53 6.87
C PRO A 9 1.88 -17.84 5.54
N GLY A 10 2.01 -18.55 4.42
CA GLY A 10 1.69 -18.04 3.09
C GLY A 10 0.30 -17.40 2.87
N PRO A 11 -0.81 -17.87 3.50
CA PRO A 11 -2.11 -17.23 3.32
C PRO A 11 -2.30 -15.92 4.12
N PHE A 12 -1.32 -15.52 4.93
CA PHE A 12 -1.43 -14.31 5.73
C PHE A 12 -1.12 -13.08 4.85
N SER A 13 -2.00 -12.08 4.86
CA SER A 13 -1.82 -10.88 4.05
C SER A 13 -0.70 -10.00 4.60
N ASP A 14 0.11 -9.44 3.71
CA ASP A 14 1.20 -8.51 4.01
C ASP A 14 0.80 -7.38 4.96
N GLY A 15 -0.32 -6.68 4.68
CA GLY A 15 -0.83 -5.60 5.53
C GLY A 15 -1.20 -6.04 6.95
N GLY A 16 -1.55 -7.31 7.17
CA GLY A 16 -1.92 -7.82 8.49
C GLY A 16 -0.74 -7.93 9.46
N VAL A 17 0.50 -7.76 8.97
CA VAL A 17 1.74 -7.94 9.76
C VAL A 17 2.27 -6.61 10.30
N VAL A 18 1.81 -5.48 9.75
CA VAL A 18 2.40 -4.16 10.03
C VAL A 18 2.30 -3.80 11.52
N SER A 19 1.13 -4.01 12.15
CA SER A 19 0.94 -3.73 13.57
C SER A 19 1.87 -4.59 14.44
N THR A 20 1.96 -5.89 14.16
CA THR A 20 2.87 -6.79 14.89
C THR A 20 4.34 -6.37 14.75
N ILE A 21 4.75 -5.93 13.55
CA ILE A 21 6.12 -5.42 13.34
C ILE A 21 6.35 -4.15 14.18
N HIS A 22 5.38 -3.24 14.23
CA HIS A 22 5.49 -2.02 15.03
C HIS A 22 5.55 -2.32 16.52
N GLU A 23 4.68 -3.19 17.04
CA GLU A 23 4.68 -3.64 18.43
C GLU A 23 6.06 -4.20 18.82
N ASP A 24 6.58 -5.16 18.05
CA ASP A 24 7.89 -5.78 18.27
C ASP A 24 9.05 -4.78 18.15
N LEU A 25 8.94 -3.78 17.28
CA LEU A 25 9.97 -2.74 17.15
C LEU A 25 9.91 -1.75 18.32
N ALA A 26 8.72 -1.43 18.82
CA ALA A 26 8.53 -0.59 20.00
C ALA A 26 9.13 -1.25 21.25
N GLU A 27 8.90 -2.56 21.44
CA GLU A 27 9.51 -3.34 22.52
C GLU A 27 11.04 -3.33 22.48
N LYS A 28 11.61 -3.20 21.27
CA LYS A 28 13.07 -3.14 21.05
C LYS A 28 13.62 -1.71 21.10
N GLU A 29 12.80 -0.69 21.36
CA GLU A 29 13.15 0.73 21.27
C GLU A 29 13.66 1.13 19.86
N LEU A 30 13.14 0.46 18.82
CA LEU A 30 13.51 0.64 17.42
C LEU A 30 12.31 1.03 16.54
N LEU A 31 11.22 1.51 17.13
CA LEU A 31 10.06 1.98 16.39
C LEU A 31 10.44 3.20 15.52
N PRO A 32 10.24 3.14 14.20
CA PRO A 32 10.65 4.22 13.32
C PRO A 32 9.63 5.36 13.34
N GLY A 33 10.08 6.61 13.27
CA GLY A 33 9.17 7.74 13.05
C GLY A 33 8.49 7.71 11.67
N GLN A 34 9.10 7.04 10.69
CA GLN A 34 8.57 6.86 9.34
C GLN A 34 8.89 5.46 8.81
N HIS A 35 7.90 4.78 8.25
CA HIS A 35 8.03 3.41 7.74
C HIS A 35 7.67 3.36 6.24
N LEU A 36 8.67 3.12 5.39
CA LEU A 36 8.46 2.99 3.94
C LEU A 36 8.02 1.56 3.58
N VAL A 37 6.89 1.41 2.90
CA VAL A 37 6.30 0.11 2.55
C VAL A 37 5.83 0.03 1.09
N ASP A 38 5.67 -1.19 0.59
CA ASP A 38 5.04 -1.44 -0.71
C ASP A 38 3.52 -1.28 -0.65
N SER A 39 2.87 -1.14 -1.82
CA SER A 39 1.41 -0.96 -1.91
C SER A 39 0.59 -2.05 -1.22
N GLY A 40 1.13 -3.27 -1.14
CA GLY A 40 0.45 -4.40 -0.49
C GLY A 40 0.29 -4.25 1.02
N TYR A 41 1.07 -3.37 1.65
CA TYR A 41 1.02 -3.09 3.08
C TYR A 41 0.15 -1.87 3.42
N VAL A 42 -0.25 -1.10 2.40
CA VAL A 42 -1.00 0.15 2.61
C VAL A 42 -2.49 -0.12 2.41
N THR A 43 -3.22 -0.16 3.51
CA THR A 43 -4.68 -0.05 3.51
C THR A 43 -5.11 1.16 4.32
N VAL A 44 -6.32 1.65 4.07
CA VAL A 44 -6.87 2.80 4.82
C VAL A 44 -6.92 2.53 6.32
N ALA A 45 -7.24 1.30 6.71
CA ALA A 45 -7.26 0.91 8.13
C ALA A 45 -5.86 1.04 8.74
N ILE A 46 -4.85 0.44 8.08
CA ILE A 46 -3.46 0.46 8.56
C ILE A 46 -2.91 1.91 8.59
N LEU A 47 -3.19 2.74 7.58
CA LEU A 47 -2.76 4.15 7.58
C LEU A 47 -3.29 4.92 8.78
N VAL A 48 -4.57 4.72 9.13
CA VAL A 48 -5.17 5.39 10.28
C VAL A 48 -4.63 4.82 11.59
N GLU A 49 -4.58 3.49 11.71
CA GLU A 49 -4.16 2.80 12.92
C GLU A 49 -2.69 3.06 13.27
N THR A 50 -1.78 3.01 12.30
CA THR A 50 -0.35 3.27 12.51
C THR A 50 -0.08 4.71 12.96
N GLN A 51 -0.80 5.68 12.38
CA GLN A 51 -0.68 7.07 12.78
C GLN A 51 -1.28 7.34 14.16
N SER A 52 -2.41 6.72 14.51
CA SER A 52 -3.12 6.97 15.77
C SER A 52 -2.51 6.23 16.96
N ASN A 53 -2.06 4.99 16.75
CA ASN A 53 -1.65 4.10 17.83
C ASN A 53 -0.14 4.17 18.05
N ASP A 54 0.64 4.21 16.97
CA ASP A 54 2.09 4.06 17.03
C ASP A 54 2.82 5.38 16.78
N ALA A 55 2.11 6.43 16.37
CA ALA A 55 2.67 7.69 15.86
C ALA A 55 3.68 7.50 14.72
N VAL A 56 3.53 6.41 13.94
CA VAL A 56 4.39 6.07 12.81
C VAL A 56 3.80 6.64 11.53
N ASP A 57 4.61 7.41 10.81
CA ASP A 57 4.26 7.88 9.47
C ASP A 57 4.46 6.75 8.43
N LEU A 58 3.39 6.04 8.09
CA LEU A 58 3.43 4.94 7.12
C LEU A 58 3.40 5.48 5.68
N LEU A 59 4.51 5.30 4.96
CA LEU A 59 4.70 5.79 3.60
C LEU A 59 4.70 4.65 2.59
N GLY A 60 3.64 4.59 1.80
CA GLY A 60 3.62 3.77 0.61
C GLY A 60 2.49 4.19 -0.32
N PRO A 61 2.57 3.78 -1.60
CA PRO A 61 1.52 4.05 -2.57
C PRO A 61 0.25 3.37 -2.09
N THR A 62 -0.82 4.15 -2.03
CA THR A 62 -2.15 3.62 -1.74
C THR A 62 -2.65 2.88 -2.98
N LEU A 63 -3.34 1.76 -2.78
CA LEU A 63 -3.93 1.03 -3.91
C LEU A 63 -4.93 1.94 -4.63
N LYS A 64 -4.58 2.38 -5.84
CA LYS A 64 -5.50 3.16 -6.68
C LYS A 64 -6.70 2.30 -7.03
N THR A 65 -7.89 2.81 -6.75
CA THR A 65 -9.14 2.10 -7.04
C THR A 65 -9.31 2.04 -8.56
N HIS A 66 -9.05 0.86 -9.13
CA HIS A 66 -9.33 0.46 -10.51
C HIS A 66 -8.84 1.42 -11.61
N TRP A 67 -7.63 1.15 -12.10
CA TRP A 67 -6.95 1.82 -13.22
C TRP A 67 -7.81 2.04 -14.49
N TYR A 68 -8.84 1.20 -14.76
CA TYR A 68 -9.68 1.36 -15.95
C TYR A 68 -10.65 2.56 -15.89
N GLN A 69 -10.89 3.14 -14.71
CA GLN A 69 -11.74 4.32 -14.56
C GLN A 69 -10.93 5.63 -14.51
N ALA A 70 -9.60 5.58 -14.41
CA ALA A 70 -8.79 6.77 -14.10
C ALA A 70 -8.24 7.51 -15.33
N GLU A 71 -8.03 6.84 -16.48
CA GLU A 71 -7.49 7.54 -17.65
C GLU A 71 -8.55 8.33 -18.44
N THR A 72 -9.82 7.93 -18.37
CA THR A 72 -10.92 8.62 -19.08
C THR A 72 -12.24 8.65 -18.31
N GLY A 73 -12.33 8.08 -17.11
CA GLY A 73 -13.57 7.94 -16.36
C GLY A 73 -13.61 8.74 -15.05
N TYR A 74 -14.77 8.69 -14.38
CA TYR A 74 -14.96 9.31 -13.08
C TYR A 74 -14.59 8.35 -11.94
N ASP A 75 -13.52 8.71 -11.23
CA ASP A 75 -13.12 8.07 -9.97
C ASP A 75 -13.86 8.69 -8.76
N LEU A 76 -13.46 8.33 -7.52
CA LEU A 76 -14.05 8.86 -6.29
C LEU A 76 -13.88 10.39 -6.16
N THR A 77 -12.79 10.96 -6.66
CA THR A 77 -12.45 12.38 -6.48
C THR A 77 -13.40 13.32 -7.21
N HIS A 78 -14.10 12.80 -8.23
CA HIS A 78 -15.10 13.54 -8.99
C HIS A 78 -16.47 13.60 -8.27
N PHE A 79 -16.68 12.87 -7.18
CA PHE A 79 -17.94 12.83 -6.45
C PHE A 79 -17.86 13.66 -5.17
N SER A 80 -18.90 14.45 -4.89
CA SER A 80 -19.01 15.21 -3.64
C SER A 80 -19.74 14.37 -2.59
N ILE A 81 -19.13 14.17 -1.43
CA ILE A 81 -19.70 13.38 -0.32
C ILE A 81 -20.18 14.32 0.78
N ASP A 82 -21.47 14.33 1.03
CA ASP A 82 -22.09 14.95 2.20
C ASP A 82 -22.33 13.89 3.27
N TRP A 83 -21.52 13.93 4.32
CA TRP A 83 -21.58 12.98 5.43
C TRP A 83 -22.75 13.24 6.39
N GLU A 84 -23.21 14.49 6.49
CA GLU A 84 -24.31 14.89 7.38
C GLU A 84 -25.65 14.51 6.75
N ALA A 85 -25.84 14.85 5.46
CA ALA A 85 -26.99 14.44 4.68
C ALA A 85 -26.92 12.97 4.20
N LYS A 86 -25.82 12.25 4.52
CA LYS A 86 -25.56 10.87 4.10
C LYS A 86 -25.83 10.66 2.60
N THR A 87 -25.32 11.56 1.77
CA THR A 87 -25.61 11.61 0.34
C THR A 87 -24.33 11.84 -0.46
N VAL A 88 -24.20 11.18 -1.61
CA VAL A 88 -23.12 11.42 -2.57
C VAL A 88 -23.70 12.04 -3.82
N THR A 89 -23.12 13.13 -4.30
CA THR A 89 -23.53 13.82 -5.52
C THR A 89 -22.53 13.50 -6.64
N CYS A 90 -23.04 13.07 -7.79
CA CYS A 90 -22.20 12.76 -8.95
C CYS A 90 -21.77 14.03 -9.71
N PRO A 91 -20.80 13.94 -10.64
CA PRO A 91 -20.33 15.09 -11.44
C PRO A 91 -21.42 15.78 -12.26
N GLN A 92 -22.55 15.10 -12.48
CA GLN A 92 -23.72 15.61 -13.21
C GLN A 92 -24.78 16.19 -12.26
N GLY A 93 -24.45 16.39 -10.97
CA GLY A 93 -25.32 17.01 -9.97
C GLY A 93 -26.43 16.10 -9.41
N ARG A 94 -26.46 14.81 -9.75
CA ARG A 94 -27.50 13.89 -9.26
C ARG A 94 -27.10 13.27 -7.92
N PRO A 95 -27.96 13.31 -6.89
CA PRO A 95 -27.68 12.69 -5.61
C PRO A 95 -27.83 11.16 -5.66
N SER A 96 -27.18 10.47 -4.72
CA SER A 96 -27.31 9.05 -4.51
C SER A 96 -28.73 8.69 -4.04
N SER A 97 -29.24 7.55 -4.50
CA SER A 97 -30.54 7.02 -4.08
C SER A 97 -30.49 6.19 -2.79
N SER A 98 -29.29 5.77 -2.36
CA SER A 98 -29.14 5.00 -1.13
C SER A 98 -27.79 5.24 -0.46
N TRP A 99 -27.81 5.20 0.86
CA TRP A 99 -26.65 5.16 1.75
C TRP A 99 -26.86 4.04 2.77
N THR A 100 -25.98 3.05 2.78
CA THR A 100 -26.14 1.89 3.67
C THR A 100 -24.82 1.56 4.34
N GLU A 101 -24.77 1.75 5.65
CA GLU A 101 -23.67 1.28 6.49
C GLU A 101 -23.75 -0.25 6.60
N VAL A 102 -22.62 -0.92 6.36
CA VAL A 102 -22.51 -2.38 6.37
C VAL A 102 -21.21 -2.80 7.05
N GLU A 103 -21.25 -3.92 7.74
CA GLU A 103 -20.07 -4.64 8.19
C GLU A 103 -19.76 -5.75 7.17
N ASP A 104 -18.57 -5.70 6.57
CA ASP A 104 -18.14 -6.66 5.54
C ASP A 104 -16.76 -7.18 5.90
N ALA A 105 -16.66 -8.48 6.21
CA ALA A 105 -15.43 -9.14 6.65
C ALA A 105 -14.70 -8.38 7.81
N GLY A 106 -15.47 -7.87 8.78
CA GLY A 106 -14.95 -7.11 9.93
C GLY A 106 -14.55 -5.66 9.61
N LYS A 107 -14.94 -5.14 8.43
CA LYS A 107 -14.71 -3.76 8.02
C LYS A 107 -16.04 -3.01 7.98
N SER A 108 -16.12 -1.92 8.72
CA SER A 108 -17.18 -0.93 8.57
C SER A 108 -17.03 -0.21 7.24
N LEU A 109 -18.05 -0.34 6.38
CA LEU A 109 -18.10 0.24 5.04
C LEU A 109 -19.46 0.90 4.81
N ILE A 110 -19.52 1.81 3.84
CA ILE A 110 -20.75 2.47 3.41
C ILE A 110 -20.97 2.15 1.93
N LYS A 111 -22.05 1.44 1.63
CA LYS A 111 -22.48 1.13 0.26
C LYS A 111 -23.44 2.21 -0.22
N VAL A 112 -23.02 2.93 -1.25
CA VAL A 112 -23.79 3.99 -1.91
C VAL A 112 -24.24 3.53 -3.28
N LYS A 113 -25.52 3.75 -3.62
CA LYS A 113 -26.06 3.42 -4.95
C LYS A 113 -26.73 4.63 -5.55
N PHE A 114 -26.54 4.80 -6.86
CA PHE A 114 -27.26 5.77 -7.66
C PHE A 114 -28.50 5.13 -8.29
N SER A 115 -29.46 6.00 -8.62
CA SER A 115 -30.70 5.61 -9.28
C SER A 115 -30.43 5.06 -10.68
N GLN A 116 -31.06 3.92 -11.00
CA GLN A 116 -30.89 3.29 -12.32
C GLN A 116 -31.53 4.10 -13.44
N SER A 117 -32.71 4.70 -13.19
CA SER A 117 -33.38 5.55 -14.17
C SER A 117 -32.53 6.77 -14.49
N ASP A 118 -31.88 7.35 -13.48
CA ASP A 118 -31.01 8.49 -13.63
C ASP A 118 -29.71 8.17 -14.36
N CYS A 119 -29.06 7.06 -14.01
CA CYS A 119 -27.85 6.62 -14.69
C CYS A 119 -28.13 6.25 -16.16
N LYS A 120 -29.24 5.56 -16.45
CA LYS A 120 -29.55 5.05 -17.80
C LYS A 120 -29.63 6.16 -18.86
N VAL A 121 -30.14 7.34 -18.48
CA VAL A 121 -30.29 8.49 -19.40
C VAL A 121 -29.12 9.48 -19.32
N CYS A 122 -28.12 9.19 -18.49
CA CYS A 122 -27.00 10.11 -18.24
C CYS A 122 -26.00 10.10 -19.42
N PRO A 123 -25.69 11.26 -20.03
CA PRO A 123 -24.72 11.34 -21.12
C PRO A 123 -23.31 10.88 -20.71
N SER A 124 -22.94 11.08 -19.44
CA SER A 124 -21.65 10.64 -18.88
C SER A 124 -21.63 9.18 -18.42
N HIS A 125 -22.66 8.38 -18.71
CA HIS A 125 -22.71 6.97 -18.30
C HIS A 125 -21.46 6.16 -18.72
N PRO A 126 -20.93 6.28 -19.96
CA PRO A 126 -19.73 5.55 -20.38
C PRO A 126 -18.49 5.90 -19.56
N LEU A 127 -18.39 7.14 -19.07
CA LEU A 127 -17.28 7.62 -18.24
C LEU A 127 -17.47 7.22 -16.76
N CYS A 128 -18.71 6.96 -16.33
CA CYS A 128 -19.07 6.79 -14.93
C CYS A 128 -19.16 5.33 -14.49
N THR A 129 -19.76 4.44 -15.28
CA THR A 129 -19.92 3.02 -14.93
C THR A 129 -20.16 2.15 -16.16
N GLY A 130 -19.61 0.94 -16.16
CA GLY A 130 -19.92 -0.10 -17.14
C GLY A 130 -21.16 -0.93 -16.81
N THR A 131 -21.88 -0.62 -15.72
CA THR A 131 -23.04 -1.39 -15.24
C THR A 131 -24.31 -0.56 -15.29
N LYS A 132 -25.47 -1.12 -14.90
CA LYS A 132 -26.77 -0.43 -14.95
C LYS A 132 -26.86 0.83 -14.07
N ARG A 133 -25.98 0.99 -13.08
CA ARG A 133 -25.91 2.16 -12.19
C ARG A 133 -24.54 2.26 -11.54
N ARG A 134 -24.16 3.48 -11.15
CA ARG A 134 -22.98 3.68 -10.29
C ARG A 134 -23.27 3.12 -8.90
N THR A 135 -22.37 2.29 -8.39
CA THR A 135 -22.33 1.83 -7.00
C THR A 135 -20.94 2.12 -6.46
N MET A 136 -20.86 2.61 -5.23
CA MET A 136 -19.62 3.00 -4.59
C MET A 136 -19.56 2.41 -3.19
N THR A 137 -18.35 2.08 -2.76
CA THR A 137 -18.06 1.65 -1.40
C THR A 137 -17.14 2.69 -0.79
N LEU A 138 -17.58 3.33 0.29
CA LEU A 138 -16.82 4.31 1.04
C LEU A 138 -16.39 3.71 2.37
N HIS A 139 -15.26 4.17 2.91
CA HIS A 139 -14.95 3.97 4.31
C HIS A 139 -15.68 5.03 5.17
N PRO A 140 -15.77 4.85 6.50
CA PRO A 140 -16.20 5.91 7.42
C PRO A 140 -15.44 7.23 7.16
N LYS A 141 -16.05 8.34 7.57
CA LYS A 141 -15.61 9.71 7.22
C LYS A 141 -14.12 9.90 7.46
N GLU A 142 -13.64 9.57 8.65
CA GLU A 142 -12.26 9.77 9.10
C GLU A 142 -11.30 8.97 8.21
N ARG A 143 -11.64 7.70 7.94
CA ARG A 143 -10.86 6.80 7.07
C ARG A 143 -10.85 7.28 5.61
N THR A 144 -11.99 7.71 5.08
CA THR A 144 -12.05 8.25 3.71
C THR A 144 -11.24 9.55 3.58
N GLN A 145 -11.31 10.43 4.58
CA GLN A 145 -10.48 11.65 4.61
C GLN A 145 -8.99 11.33 4.68
N ALA A 146 -8.59 10.36 5.51
CA ALA A 146 -7.20 9.90 5.58
C ALA A 146 -6.70 9.35 4.25
N LEU A 147 -7.52 8.55 3.54
CA LEU A 147 -7.17 8.03 2.22
C LEU A 147 -6.99 9.17 1.19
N LEU A 148 -7.92 10.12 1.12
CA LEU A 148 -7.81 11.25 0.20
C LEU A 148 -6.59 12.14 0.50
N ALA A 149 -6.28 12.35 1.79
CA ALA A 149 -5.08 13.06 2.20
C ALA A 149 -3.80 12.31 1.80
N ALA A 150 -3.78 10.97 1.95
CA ALA A 150 -2.66 10.13 1.52
C ALA A 150 -2.46 10.19 0.00
N HIS A 151 -3.54 10.12 -0.80
CA HIS A 151 -3.47 10.29 -2.25
C HIS A 151 -2.89 11.64 -2.65
N LYS A 152 -3.37 12.74 -2.05
CA LYS A 152 -2.84 14.08 -2.32
C LYS A 152 -1.37 14.20 -1.94
N ARG A 153 -0.97 13.55 -0.85
CA ARG A 153 0.43 13.52 -0.40
C ARG A 153 1.32 12.73 -1.37
N GLU A 154 0.83 11.63 -1.94
CA GLU A 154 1.58 10.80 -2.91
C GLU A 154 1.97 11.60 -4.17
N GLU A 155 1.18 12.61 -4.54
CA GLU A 155 1.46 13.46 -5.71
C GLU A 155 2.59 14.45 -5.48
N THR A 156 2.91 14.79 -4.23
CA THR A 156 3.91 15.81 -3.93
C THR A 156 5.33 15.33 -4.24
N GLU A 157 6.21 16.27 -4.55
CA GLU A 157 7.59 15.94 -4.91
C GLU A 157 8.38 15.45 -3.70
N GLU A 158 8.09 15.98 -2.51
CA GLU A 158 8.69 15.57 -1.25
C GLU A 158 8.39 14.10 -0.96
N PHE A 159 7.15 13.65 -1.20
CA PHE A 159 6.79 12.24 -1.03
C PHE A 159 7.59 11.35 -1.98
N LYS A 160 7.70 11.72 -3.26
CA LYS A 160 8.45 10.95 -4.26
C LYS A 160 9.92 10.84 -3.91
N GLN A 161 10.53 11.95 -3.47
CA GLN A 161 11.93 11.98 -3.03
C GLN A 161 12.19 11.04 -1.86
N ILE A 162 11.34 11.08 -0.83
CA ILE A 162 11.46 10.18 0.32
C ILE A 162 11.23 8.72 -0.10
N TYR A 163 10.19 8.47 -0.90
CA TYR A 163 9.83 7.12 -1.33
C TYR A 163 10.88 6.47 -2.23
N HIS A 164 11.72 7.25 -2.92
CA HIS A 164 12.85 6.71 -3.70
C HIS A 164 13.82 5.89 -2.85
N HIS A 165 13.96 6.18 -1.55
CA HIS A 165 14.81 5.39 -0.65
C HIS A 165 14.36 3.93 -0.51
N ARG A 166 13.06 3.64 -0.72
CA ARG A 166 12.54 2.26 -0.70
C ARG A 166 13.27 1.35 -1.67
N ALA A 167 13.72 1.85 -2.82
CA ALA A 167 14.45 1.06 -3.81
C ALA A 167 15.73 0.39 -3.24
N GLY A 168 16.28 0.90 -2.13
CA GLY A 168 17.41 0.30 -1.44
C GLY A 168 17.13 -1.12 -0.89
N ILE A 169 15.87 -1.46 -0.61
CA ILE A 169 15.51 -2.78 -0.06
C ILE A 169 15.68 -3.92 -1.07
N GLU A 170 15.56 -3.63 -2.37
CA GLU A 170 15.63 -4.63 -3.44
C GLU A 170 17.00 -5.32 -3.48
N GLY A 171 18.07 -4.58 -3.17
CA GLY A 171 19.42 -5.14 -3.07
C GLY A 171 19.54 -6.13 -1.90
N VAL A 172 18.96 -5.79 -0.74
CA VAL A 172 18.91 -6.64 0.45
C VAL A 172 18.13 -7.92 0.15
N HIS A 173 16.96 -7.79 -0.47
CA HIS A 173 16.12 -8.92 -0.84
C HIS A 173 16.82 -9.83 -1.87
N SER A 174 17.47 -9.24 -2.88
CA SER A 174 18.25 -9.99 -3.87
C SER A 174 19.40 -10.77 -3.23
N GLN A 175 20.10 -10.17 -2.27
CA GLN A 175 21.17 -10.82 -1.52
C GLN A 175 20.64 -12.00 -0.70
N GLY A 176 19.52 -11.84 0.01
CA GLY A 176 18.87 -12.93 0.74
C GLY A 176 18.45 -14.08 -0.19
N ILE A 177 17.86 -13.76 -1.35
CA ILE A 177 17.41 -14.78 -2.31
C ILE A 177 18.60 -15.52 -2.94
N ARG A 178 19.54 -14.78 -3.53
CA ARG A 178 20.56 -15.34 -4.42
C ARG A 178 21.73 -15.95 -3.65
N THR A 179 22.10 -15.36 -2.52
CA THR A 179 23.26 -15.82 -1.73
C THR A 179 22.82 -16.77 -0.62
N MET A 180 21.70 -16.50 0.04
CA MET A 180 21.29 -17.22 1.25
C MET A 180 20.14 -18.21 1.02
N GLY A 181 19.56 -18.27 -0.19
CA GLY A 181 18.53 -19.25 -0.54
C GLY A 181 17.15 -18.99 0.08
N LEU A 182 16.84 -17.72 0.39
CA LEU A 182 15.62 -17.31 1.14
C LEU A 182 14.29 -17.84 0.56
N ARG A 183 14.22 -18.17 -0.74
CA ARG A 183 13.00 -18.70 -1.39
C ARG A 183 12.63 -20.13 -1.00
N ARG A 184 13.51 -20.89 -0.31
CA ARG A 184 13.25 -22.29 0.03
C ARG A 184 13.61 -22.54 1.49
N SER A 185 12.61 -22.88 2.30
CA SER A 185 12.88 -23.41 3.65
C SER A 185 13.32 -24.87 3.57
N ARG A 186 14.41 -25.20 4.27
CA ARG A 186 14.87 -26.58 4.46
C ARG A 186 14.13 -27.29 5.59
N TYR A 187 13.36 -26.53 6.37
CA TYR A 187 12.72 -27.01 7.58
C TYR A 187 11.20 -27.06 7.41
N ILE A 188 10.59 -28.03 8.06
CA ILE A 188 9.14 -28.16 8.15
C ILE A 188 8.68 -27.51 9.47
N GLY A 189 7.69 -26.63 9.38
CA GLY A 189 7.07 -25.92 10.50
C GLY A 189 7.58 -24.49 10.70
N LEU A 190 6.68 -23.61 11.16
CA LEU A 190 6.90 -22.16 11.22
C LEU A 190 8.08 -21.77 12.11
N ARG A 191 8.19 -22.37 13.31
CA ARG A 191 9.27 -22.06 14.27
C ARG A 191 10.67 -22.31 13.70
N LYS A 192 10.87 -23.45 13.02
CA LYS A 192 12.16 -23.79 12.42
C LYS A 192 12.47 -22.90 11.21
N THR A 193 11.44 -22.58 10.42
CA THR A 193 11.56 -21.63 9.31
C THR A 193 11.91 -20.22 9.80
N HIS A 194 11.28 -19.75 10.87
CA HIS A 194 11.59 -18.46 11.49
C HIS A 194 13.05 -18.39 11.95
N LEU A 195 13.54 -19.42 12.65
CA LEU A 195 14.96 -19.49 13.02
C LEU A 195 15.89 -19.40 11.79
N ALA A 196 15.53 -20.06 10.69
CA ALA A 196 16.28 -19.96 9.44
C ALA A 196 16.24 -18.54 8.85
N HIS A 197 15.10 -17.85 8.87
CA HIS A 197 14.99 -16.47 8.41
C HIS A 197 15.81 -15.49 9.26
N VAL A 198 15.83 -15.67 10.59
CA VAL A 198 16.68 -14.88 11.49
C VAL A 198 18.16 -15.10 11.17
N ALA A 199 18.58 -16.34 10.93
CA ALA A 199 19.96 -16.65 10.53
C ALA A 199 20.32 -16.01 9.18
N VAL A 200 19.40 -16.01 8.21
CA VAL A 200 19.59 -15.32 6.92
C VAL A 200 19.73 -13.81 7.11
N ALA A 201 18.88 -13.19 7.93
CA ALA A 201 18.96 -11.76 8.21
C ALA A 201 20.29 -11.37 8.88
N ALA A 202 20.75 -12.17 9.86
CA ALA A 202 22.04 -11.98 10.49
C ALA A 202 23.20 -12.11 9.47
N ALA A 203 23.15 -13.12 8.61
CA ALA A 203 24.16 -13.32 7.56
C ALA A 203 24.20 -12.14 6.57
N VAL A 204 23.04 -11.62 6.16
CA VAL A 204 22.93 -10.42 5.32
C VAL A 204 23.57 -9.21 6.00
N ASN A 205 23.27 -8.98 7.27
CA ASN A 205 23.88 -7.90 8.05
C ASN A 205 25.41 -8.01 8.12
N LEU A 206 25.94 -9.21 8.40
CA LEU A 206 27.39 -9.45 8.47
C LEU A 206 28.09 -9.20 7.13
N VAL A 207 27.51 -9.64 6.02
CA VAL A 207 28.08 -9.40 4.69
C VAL A 207 28.06 -7.91 4.35
N GLN A 208 26.95 -7.21 4.64
CA GLN A 208 26.85 -5.77 4.39
C GLN A 208 27.84 -4.98 5.24
N LEU A 209 27.97 -5.30 6.53
CA LEU A 209 28.95 -4.68 7.42
C LEU A 209 30.37 -4.92 6.92
N THR A 210 30.69 -6.14 6.52
CA THR A 210 32.01 -6.49 5.97
C THR A 210 32.30 -5.74 4.67
N HIS A 211 31.32 -5.60 3.78
CA HIS A 211 31.48 -4.80 2.56
C HIS A 211 31.75 -3.33 2.87
N TRP A 212 30.98 -2.75 3.80
CA TRP A 212 31.16 -1.37 4.24
C TRP A 212 32.54 -1.13 4.85
N LEU A 213 32.97 -2.00 5.78
CA LEU A 213 34.30 -1.91 6.41
C LEU A 213 35.46 -2.01 5.39
N ASN A 214 35.26 -2.75 4.29
CA ASN A 214 36.23 -2.89 3.22
C ASN A 214 36.12 -1.82 2.12
N GLY A 215 35.29 -0.78 2.30
CA GLY A 215 35.09 0.29 1.32
C GLY A 215 34.45 -0.18 0.01
N LYS A 216 33.79 -1.34 0.00
CA LYS A 216 33.06 -1.83 -1.18
C LYS A 216 31.76 -1.05 -1.31
N ALA A 217 31.65 -0.22 -2.34
CA ALA A 217 30.41 0.47 -2.65
C ALA A 217 29.31 -0.52 -3.06
N PRO A 218 28.04 -0.28 -2.67
CA PRO A 218 26.91 -1.03 -3.23
C PRO A 218 26.92 -0.97 -4.76
N GLU A 219 26.68 -2.11 -5.43
CA GLU A 219 26.57 -2.12 -6.90
C GLU A 219 25.46 -1.16 -7.35
N GLN A 220 25.77 -0.33 -8.36
CA GLN A 220 24.75 0.52 -8.98
C GLN A 220 23.65 -0.34 -9.62
N THR A 221 22.40 0.08 -9.49
CA THR A 221 21.27 -0.59 -10.11
C THR A 221 21.51 -0.72 -11.62
N ARG A 222 21.61 -1.96 -12.11
CA ARG A 222 21.82 -2.24 -13.53
C ARG A 222 20.63 -1.71 -14.33
N LEU A 223 20.89 -0.95 -15.40
CA LEU A 223 19.85 -0.58 -16.35
C LEU A 223 19.39 -1.83 -17.09
N SER A 224 18.09 -2.14 -17.01
CA SER A 224 17.52 -3.26 -17.77
C SER A 224 17.69 -3.03 -19.28
N PRO A 225 17.76 -4.09 -20.10
CA PRO A 225 17.83 -3.95 -21.56
C PRO A 225 16.71 -3.07 -22.12
N PHE A 226 15.49 -3.22 -21.58
CA PHE A 226 14.34 -2.39 -21.93
C PHE A 226 14.57 -0.89 -21.66
N LYS A 227 15.08 -0.55 -20.46
CA LYS A 227 15.35 0.85 -20.09
C LYS A 227 16.48 1.46 -20.92
N ARG A 228 17.45 0.65 -21.38
CA ARG A 228 18.51 1.09 -22.31
C ARG A 228 17.95 1.45 -23.69
N VAL A 229 17.02 0.64 -24.22
CA VAL A 229 16.35 0.90 -25.51
C VAL A 229 15.49 2.16 -25.43
N MET A 230 14.68 2.30 -24.37
CA MET A 230 13.82 3.50 -24.20
C MET A 230 14.62 4.80 -24.12
N LYS A 231 15.80 4.78 -23.48
CA LYS A 231 16.67 5.95 -23.35
C LYS A 231 17.35 6.36 -24.66
N GLN A 232 17.41 5.48 -25.66
CA GLN A 232 17.93 5.79 -27.00
C GLN A 232 16.85 6.34 -27.94
N ALA A 233 15.56 6.17 -27.58
CA ALA A 233 14.41 6.66 -28.32
C ALA A 233 13.90 8.03 -27.84
N THR A 234 14.59 8.65 -26.89
CA THR A 234 14.34 10.02 -26.38
C THR A 234 15.50 10.92 -26.76
#